data_AF-A0A8D5ZHJ7-F1
#
_entry.id   AF-A0A8D5ZHJ7-F1
#
_cell.length_a   1.000
_cell.length_b   1.000
_cell.length_c   1.000
_cell.angle_alpha   90.00
_cell.angle_beta   90.00
_cell.angle_gamma   90.00
#
_symmetry.space_group_name_H-M   'P 1'
#
loop_
_entity.id
_entity.type
_entity.pdbx_description
1 polymer ?
#
loop_
_entity_poly.entity_id
_entity_poly.type
_entity_poly.pdbx_seq_one_letter_code
_entity_poly.pdbx_strand_id
1 'polypeptide(L)'
;MGDGAYLIFDLPLRGFYNWSRKRLEYLGFRPVMAPYRYDHHIMAYALMVNGVVITTDKDFLKFSRAVVLKVDKYEKMYVRMLKGVRQVLDNG
;
A
#
# COMPACT_ATOMS: atom_id res chain seq x y z
N MET A 1 1.09 15.14 -5.91
CA MET A 1 0.09 14.47 -5.02
C MET A 1 -0.34 13.18 -5.72
N GLY A 2 -1.18 12.33 -5.12
CA GLY A 2 -1.28 10.91 -5.46
C GLY A 2 -1.75 10.52 -6.87
N ASP A 3 -2.05 11.45 -7.79
CA ASP A 3 -2.39 11.27 -9.22
C ASP A 3 -3.24 10.02 -9.55
N GLY A 4 -4.17 9.65 -8.67
CA GLY A 4 -5.02 8.47 -8.83
C GLY A 4 -4.31 7.12 -8.64
N ALA A 5 -3.07 7.09 -8.13
CA ALA A 5 -2.30 5.88 -7.92
C ALA A 5 -3.00 4.93 -6.93
N TYR A 6 -3.05 3.65 -7.29
CA TYR A 6 -3.65 2.61 -6.48
C TYR A 6 -2.74 2.24 -5.30
N LEU A 7 -3.30 2.24 -4.10
CA LEU A 7 -2.65 1.70 -2.89
C LEU A 7 -3.37 0.44 -2.47
N ILE A 8 -2.73 -0.71 -2.62
CA ILE A 8 -3.34 -2.03 -2.47
C ILE A 8 -2.96 -2.56 -1.09
N PHE A 9 -3.92 -2.56 -0.17
CA PHE A 9 -3.74 -2.98 1.21
C PHE A 9 -3.97 -4.48 1.34
N ASP A 10 -2.99 -5.18 1.87
CA ASP A 10 -3.13 -6.58 2.23
C ASP A 10 -4.21 -6.81 3.31
N LEU A 11 -4.84 -7.98 3.31
CA LEU A 11 -5.96 -8.34 4.18
C LEU A 11 -5.70 -8.09 5.68
N PRO A 12 -4.53 -8.43 6.26
CA PRO A 12 -4.23 -8.17 7.67
C PRO A 12 -4.27 -6.67 8.04
N LEU A 13 -4.11 -5.77 7.07
CA LEU A 13 -4.14 -4.33 7.28
C LEU A 13 -5.56 -3.73 7.23
N ARG A 14 -6.64 -4.52 7.19
CA ARG A 14 -8.02 -4.02 7.09
C ARG A 14 -8.35 -2.90 8.09
N GLY A 15 -7.93 -3.04 9.36
CA GLY A 15 -8.15 -2.00 10.37
C GLY A 15 -7.43 -0.69 10.04
N PHE A 16 -6.17 -0.78 9.61
CA PHE A 16 -5.37 0.38 9.21
C PHE A 16 -5.88 1.01 7.89
N TYR A 17 -6.33 0.20 6.94
CA TYR A 17 -7.00 0.66 5.73
C TYR A 17 -8.23 1.50 6.08
N ASN A 18 -9.14 0.97 6.91
CA ASN A 18 -10.35 1.70 7.30
C ASN A 18 -10.02 3.03 7.99
N TRP A 19 -8.98 3.04 8.83
CA TRP A 19 -8.52 4.26 9.49
C TRP A 19 -7.91 5.29 8.52
N SER A 20 -7.13 4.85 7.53
CA SER A 20 -6.37 5.75 6.64
C SER A 20 -7.07 6.13 5.34
N ARG A 21 -8.03 5.32 4.87
CA ARG A 21 -8.67 5.41 3.54
C ARG A 21 -9.07 6.83 3.15
N LYS A 22 -9.88 7.51 3.97
CA LYS A 22 -10.37 8.86 3.64
C LYS A 22 -9.25 9.88 3.50
N ARG A 23 -8.21 9.79 4.35
CA ARG A 23 -7.03 10.67 4.29
C ARG A 23 -6.26 10.45 2.99
N LEU A 24 -6.14 9.21 2.53
CA LEU A 24 -5.48 8.86 1.28
C LEU A 24 -6.29 9.31 0.06
N GLU A 25 -7.61 9.13 0.08
CA GLU A 25 -8.52 9.66 -0.95
C GLU A 25 -8.37 11.18 -1.08
N TYR A 26 -8.31 11.93 0.02
CA TYR A 26 -8.07 13.38 0.01
C TYR A 26 -6.70 13.79 -0.57
N LEU A 27 -5.68 12.94 -0.42
CA LEU A 27 -4.36 13.15 -1.01
C LEU A 27 -4.29 12.75 -2.49
N GLY A 28 -5.40 12.30 -3.08
CA GLY A 28 -5.52 11.93 -4.49
C GLY A 28 -5.15 10.47 -4.79
N PHE A 29 -5.00 9.61 -3.79
CA PHE A 29 -4.75 8.17 -4.00
C PHE A 29 -6.06 7.38 -4.18
N ARG A 30 -5.96 6.18 -4.73
CA ARG A 30 -7.04 5.18 -4.83
C ARG A 30 -6.76 3.99 -3.91
N PRO A 31 -6.99 4.12 -2.59
CA PRO A 31 -6.80 3.01 -1.67
C PRO A 31 -7.83 1.90 -1.90
N VAL A 32 -7.36 0.65 -1.99
CA VAL A 32 -8.19 -0.54 -2.17
C VAL A 32 -7.68 -1.66 -1.26
N MET A 33 -8.58 -2.51 -0.77
CA MET A 33 -8.17 -3.78 -0.17
C MET A 33 -7.81 -4.77 -1.28
N ALA A 34 -6.78 -5.58 -1.06
CA ALA A 34 -6.42 -6.66 -1.94
C ALA A 34 -7.62 -7.62 -2.10
N PRO A 35 -8.05 -7.91 -3.34
CA PRO A 35 -9.18 -8.82 -3.57
C PRO A 35 -8.76 -10.30 -3.53
N TYR A 36 -7.47 -10.57 -3.34
CA TYR A 36 -6.88 -11.91 -3.37
C TYR A 36 -6.22 -12.28 -2.05
N ARG A 37 -6.16 -13.57 -1.76
CA ARG A 37 -5.53 -14.12 -0.55
C ARG A 37 -4.05 -14.50 -0.74
N TYR A 38 -3.62 -14.74 -1.97
CA TYR A 38 -2.27 -15.23 -2.26
C TYR A 38 -1.36 -14.09 -2.72
N ASP A 39 -0.16 -14.02 -2.18
CA ASP A 39 0.78 -12.92 -2.40
C ASP A 39 1.10 -12.66 -3.86
N HIS A 40 1.34 -13.73 -4.64
CA HIS A 40 1.64 -13.62 -6.07
C HIS A 40 0.49 -13.01 -6.87
N HIS A 41 -0.77 -13.25 -6.49
CA HIS A 41 -1.93 -12.60 -7.12
C HIS A 41 -2.00 -11.10 -6.76
N ILE A 42 -1.65 -10.73 -5.51
CA ILE A 42 -1.60 -9.34 -5.09
C ILE A 42 -0.50 -8.59 -5.86
N MET A 43 0.68 -9.20 -6.00
CA MET A 43 1.80 -8.65 -6.79
C MET A 43 1.41 -8.48 -8.27
N ALA A 44 0.82 -9.51 -8.88
CA ALA A 44 0.36 -9.44 -10.28
C ALA A 44 -0.67 -8.33 -10.49
N TYR A 45 -1.68 -8.24 -9.60
CA TYR A 45 -2.67 -7.18 -9.65
C TYR A 45 -2.05 -5.78 -9.53
N ALA A 46 -1.10 -5.60 -8.60
CA ALA A 46 -0.39 -4.34 -8.44
C ALA A 46 0.37 -3.92 -9.69
N LEU A 47 1.00 -4.85 -10.41
CA LEU A 47 1.64 -4.56 -11.69
C LEU A 47 0.62 -4.14 -12.75
N MET A 48 -0.50 -4.85 -12.86
CA MET A 48 -1.55 -4.55 -13.84
C MET A 48 -2.14 -3.15 -13.70
N VAL A 49 -2.34 -2.68 -12.46
CA VAL A 49 -2.92 -1.35 -12.19
C VAL A 49 -1.87 -0.27 -11.92
N ASN A 50 -0.58 -0.58 -12.11
CA ASN A 50 0.55 0.27 -11.74
C ASN A 50 0.47 0.76 -10.26
N GLY A 51 -0.03 -0.09 -9.36
CA GLY A 51 -0.27 0.22 -7.96
C GLY A 51 0.93 -0.06 -7.05
N VAL A 52 0.81 0.37 -5.79
CA VAL A 52 1.79 0.11 -4.72
C VAL A 52 1.12 -0.79 -3.67
N VAL A 53 1.76 -1.91 -3.32
CA VAL A 53 1.28 -2.82 -2.29
C VAL A 53 1.68 -2.31 -0.91
N ILE A 54 0.72 -2.23 0.00
CA ILE A 54 0.95 -1.91 1.41
C ILE A 54 0.69 -3.18 2.22
N THR A 55 1.71 -3.68 2.89
CA THR A 55 1.63 -4.91 3.68
C THR A 55 2.54 -4.84 4.91
N THR A 56 2.38 -5.78 5.83
CA THR A 56 3.33 -6.04 6.93
C THR A 56 4.15 -7.30 6.70
N ASP A 57 3.89 -8.01 5.61
CA ASP A 57 4.58 -9.24 5.26
C ASP A 57 5.95 -8.95 4.63
N LYS A 58 6.99 -9.60 5.16
CA LYS A 58 8.38 -9.44 4.72
C LYS A 58 8.64 -10.17 3.39
N ASP A 59 7.79 -11.09 2.98
CA ASP A 59 7.96 -11.82 1.73
C ASP A 59 7.82 -10.87 0.51
N PHE A 60 7.18 -9.72 0.70
CA PHE A 60 7.09 -8.65 -0.29
C PHE A 60 8.34 -7.75 -0.37
N LEU A 61 9.37 -7.94 0.47
CA LEU A 61 10.59 -7.10 0.43
C LEU A 61 11.32 -7.14 -0.92
N LYS A 62 11.17 -8.24 -1.68
CA LYS A 62 11.76 -8.39 -3.02
C LYS A 62 10.89 -7.78 -4.12
N PHE A 63 9.68 -7.33 -3.80
CA PHE A 63 8.77 -6.71 -4.76
C PHE A 63 8.96 -5.19 -4.76
N SER A 64 9.47 -4.65 -5.86
CA SER A 64 9.87 -3.22 -5.98
C SER A 64 8.73 -2.23 -5.77
N ARG A 65 7.48 -2.66 -5.99
CA ARG A 65 6.27 -1.85 -5.79
C ARG A 65 5.60 -2.10 -4.44
N ALA A 66 6.33 -2.57 -3.44
CA ALA A 66 5.80 -2.80 -2.09
C ALA A 66 6.34 -1.80 -1.07
N VAL A 67 5.50 -1.47 -0.09
CA VAL A 67 5.87 -0.81 1.15
C VAL A 67 5.55 -1.77 2.30
N VAL A 68 6.60 -2.39 2.83
CA VAL A 68 6.49 -3.31 3.97
C VAL A 68 6.58 -2.52 5.27
N LEU A 69 5.46 -2.42 5.98
CA LEU A 69 5.31 -1.69 7.24
C LEU A 69 5.71 -2.56 8.43
N LYS A 70 6.28 -1.92 9.45
CA LYS A 70 6.35 -2.50 10.81
C LYS A 70 5.06 -2.16 11.55
N VAL A 71 4.43 -3.16 12.15
CA VAL A 71 3.23 -2.99 12.99
C VAL A 71 3.55 -2.05 14.15
N ASP A 72 2.75 -1.00 14.30
CA ASP A 72 2.93 0.08 15.28
C ASP A 72 1.58 0.83 15.44
N LYS A 73 1.58 1.97 16.14
CA LYS A 73 0.43 2.89 16.13
C LYS A 73 0.11 3.34 14.69
N TYR A 74 -1.18 3.46 14.37
CA TYR A 74 -1.63 3.78 13.01
C TYR A 74 -1.07 5.09 12.48
N GLU A 75 -0.92 6.11 13.31
CA GLU A 75 -0.31 7.39 12.91
C GLU A 75 1.14 7.19 12.44
N LYS A 76 1.91 6.36 13.15
CA LYS A 76 3.30 6.04 12.78
C LYS A 76 3.35 5.19 11.51
N MET A 77 2.46 4.20 11.40
CA MET A 77 2.32 3.40 10.19
C MET A 77 1.97 4.27 8.98
N TYR A 78 1.08 5.24 9.15
CA TYR A 78 0.66 6.18 8.11
C TYR A 78 1.80 7.05 7.60
N VAL A 79 2.57 7.65 8.51
CA VAL A 79 3.74 8.46 8.12
C VAL A 79 4.78 7.61 7.40
N ARG A 80 5.06 6.39 7.88
CA ARG A 80 5.99 5.47 7.22
C ARG A 80 5.49 5.05 5.85
N MET A 81 4.20 4.73 5.73
CA MET A 81 3.55 4.36 4.49
C MET A 81 3.65 5.48 3.46
N LEU A 82 3.33 6.73 3.81
CA LEU A 82 3.43 7.86 2.87
C LEU A 82 4.86 8.08 2.37
N LYS A 83 5.86 7.97 3.26
CA LYS A 83 7.28 8.07 2.87
C LYS A 83 7.67 6.95 1.91
N GLY A 84 7.29 5.71 2.22
CA GLY A 84 7.57 4.55 1.36
C GLY A 84 6.88 4.65 0.01
N VAL A 85 5.60 5.01 -0.02
CA VAL A 85 4.84 5.19 -1.27
C VAL A 85 5.50 6.25 -2.14
N ARG A 86 5.93 7.38 -1.58
CA ARG A 86 6.61 8.43 -2.33
C ARG A 86 7.92 7.92 -2.95
N GLN A 87 8.73 7.18 -2.20
CA GLN A 87 9.96 6.58 -2.71
C GLN A 87 9.69 5.58 -3.85
N VAL A 88 8.65 4.76 -3.72
CA VAL A 88 8.28 3.80 -4.78
C VAL A 88 7.82 4.52 -6.05
N LEU A 89 7.01 5.58 -5.92
CA LEU A 89 6.49 6.32 -7.07
C LEU A 89 7.54 7.22 -7.74
N ASP A 90 8.52 7.75 -6.99
CA ASP A 90 9.57 8.61 -7.54
C ASP A 90 10.68 7.80 -8.25
N ASN A 91 10.81 6.50 -7.95
CA ASN A 91 11.78 5.59 -8.57
C ASN A 91 11.22 4.79 -9.75
N GLY A 92 9.95 5.01 -10.11
CA GLY A 92 9.22 4.27 -11.14
C GLY A 92 8.89 5.09 -12.38
#